data_AF-A0A4U3L692-F1
#
_entry.id   AF-A0A4U3L692-F1
#
_cell.length_a   1.000
_cell.length_b   1.000
_cell.length_c   1.000
_cell.angle_alpha   90.00
_cell.angle_beta   90.00
_cell.angle_gamma   90.00
#
_symmetry.space_group_name_H-M   'P 1'
#
loop_
_entity.id
_entity.type
_entity.pdbx_description
1 polymer ?
#
loop_
_entity_poly.entity_id
_entity_poly.type
_entity_poly.pdbx_seq_one_letter_code
_entity_poly.pdbx_strand_id
1 'polypeptide(L)' 'MPYNKEELIALPAAEKIALAEELRSSIENELMPATSEKIAFAKERLQLHEENPKEGISPDMLKKYFADK' A
#
# COMPACT_ATOMS: atom_id res chain seq x y z
N MET A 1 13.62 14.21 -6.31
CA MET A 1 14.19 14.38 -7.66
C MET A 1 13.03 14.40 -8.66
N PRO A 2 12.84 15.43 -9.49
CA PRO A 2 11.84 15.37 -10.55
C PRO A 2 12.38 14.45 -11.66
N TYR A 3 11.88 13.22 -11.72
CA TYR A 3 12.30 12.26 -12.74
C TYR A 3 11.80 12.68 -14.12
N ASN A 4 12.65 12.60 -15.14
CA ASN A 4 12.27 12.86 -16.52
C ASN A 4 11.47 11.65 -17.06
N LYS A 5 10.16 11.86 -17.27
CA LYS A 5 9.25 10.81 -17.72
C LYS A 5 9.57 10.29 -19.13
N GLU A 6 10.09 11.15 -19.99
CA GLU A 6 10.38 10.81 -21.39
C GLU A 6 11.55 9.82 -21.46
N GLU A 7 12.58 10.03 -20.63
CA GLU A 7 13.73 9.14 -20.52
C GLU A 7 13.33 7.75 -19.99
N LEU A 8 12.46 7.69 -18.97
CA LEU A 8 11.97 6.43 -18.41
C LEU A 8 11.14 5.61 -19.41
N ILE A 9 10.37 6.29 -20.26
CA ILE A 9 9.57 5.63 -21.31
C ILE A 9 10.46 5.16 -22.47
N ALA A 10 11.59 5.83 -22.72
CA ALA A 10 12.54 5.45 -23.75
C ALA A 10 13.42 4.23 -23.38
N LEU A 11 13.47 3.84 -22.09
CA LEU A 11 14.29 2.71 -21.65
C LEU A 11 13.91 1.38 -22.32
N PRO A 12 14.90 0.51 -22.62
CA PRO A 12 14.66 -0.87 -23.01
C PRO A 12 13.81 -1.63 -21.98
N ALA A 13 13.05 -2.62 -22.45
CA ALA A 13 12.12 -3.37 -21.57
C ALA A 13 12.82 -4.02 -20.36
N ALA A 14 14.04 -4.55 -20.55
CA ALA A 14 14.83 -5.15 -19.48
C ALA A 14 15.20 -4.13 -18.37
N GLU A 15 15.61 -2.93 -18.76
CA GLU A 15 15.99 -1.86 -17.83
C GLU A 15 14.78 -1.30 -17.07
N LYS A 16 13.62 -1.22 -17.72
CA LYS A 16 12.35 -0.86 -17.06
C LYS A 16 11.96 -1.85 -15.97
N ILE A 17 12.14 -3.14 -16.24
CA ILE A 17 11.83 -4.21 -15.26
C ILE A 17 12.79 -4.11 -14.09
N ALA A 18 14.10 -4.01 -14.34
CA ALA A 18 15.11 -3.87 -13.29
C ALA A 18 14.85 -2.64 -12.39
N LEU A 19 14.51 -1.50 -13.00
CA LEU A 19 14.18 -0.28 -12.26
C LEU A 19 12.90 -0.45 -11.42
N ALA A 20 11.88 -1.13 -11.95
CA ALA A 20 10.65 -1.39 -11.22
C ALA A 20 10.88 -2.33 -10.02
N GLU A 21 11.75 -3.33 -10.16
CA GLU A 21 12.14 -4.25 -9.09
C GLU A 21 12.95 -3.55 -8.00
N GLU A 22 13.89 -2.68 -8.37
CA GLU A 22 14.68 -1.88 -7.43
C GLU A 22 13.79 -0.91 -6.64
N LEU A 23 12.89 -0.20 -7.33
CA LEU A 23 11.92 0.68 -6.68
C LEU A 23 11.02 -0.10 -5.72
N ARG A 24 10.52 -1.25 -6.14
CA ARG A 24 9.70 -2.11 -5.29
C ARG A 24 10.47 -2.58 -4.06
N SER A 25 11.71 -3.03 -4.24
CA SER A 25 12.58 -3.47 -3.14
C SER A 25 12.90 -2.32 -2.19
N SER A 26 13.07 -1.09 -2.70
CA SER A 26 13.29 0.09 -1.85
C SER A 26 12.08 0.36 -0.96
N ILE A 27 10.86 0.25 -1.48
CA ILE A 27 9.62 0.41 -0.73
C ILE A 27 9.43 -0.74 0.27
N GLU A 28 9.71 -1.97 -0.14
CA GLU A 28 9.61 -3.15 0.74
C GLU A 28 10.61 -3.09 1.91
N ASN A 29 11.82 -2.56 1.67
CA ASN A 29 12.81 -2.33 2.72
C ASN A 29 12.48 -1.12 3.62
N GLU A 30 11.69 -0.17 3.12
CA GLU A 30 11.24 1.01 3.86
C GLU A 30 9.89 0.81 4.56
N LEU A 31 9.25 -0.37 4.40
CA LEU A 31 8.11 -0.80 5.21
C LEU A 31 8.57 -0.96 6.66
N MET A 32 8.57 0.14 7.41
CA MET A 32 8.69 0.12 8.85
C MET A 32 7.71 -0.91 9.41
N PRO A 33 8.13 -1.74 10.39
CA PRO A 33 7.24 -2.72 10.99
C PRO A 33 5.93 -2.03 11.40
N ALA A 34 4.81 -2.70 11.15
CA ALA A 34 3.50 -2.16 11.51
C ALA A 34 3.54 -1.69 12.97
N THR A 35 3.21 -0.42 13.20
CA THR A 35 3.23 0.13 14.55
C THR A 35 2.21 -0.62 15.42
N SER A 36 2.45 -0.66 16.73
CA SER A 36 1.55 -1.32 17.68
C SER A 36 0.09 -0.87 17.52
N GLU A 37 -0.13 0.41 17.19
CA GLU A 37 -1.45 0.98 16.89
C GLU A 37 -2.08 0.40 15.63
N LYS A 38 -1.30 0.25 14.54
CA LYS A 38 -1.78 -0.38 13.29
C LYS A 38 -2.14 -1.83 13.51
N ILE A 39 -1.36 -2.55 14.32
CA ILE A 39 -1.62 -3.94 14.69
C ILE A 39 -2.88 -4.03 15.56
N ALA A 40 -3.04 -3.15 16.55
CA ALA A 40 -4.23 -3.11 17.40
C ALA A 40 -5.50 -2.82 16.60
N PHE A 41 -5.47 -1.84 15.71
CA PHE A 41 -6.58 -1.51 14.81
C PHE A 41 -6.95 -2.68 13.90
N ALA A 42 -5.96 -3.36 13.32
CA ALA A 42 -6.19 -4.53 12.48
C ALA A 42 -6.84 -5.68 13.26
N LYS A 43 -6.40 -5.92 14.51
CA LYS A 43 -6.99 -6.94 15.39
C LYS A 43 -8.42 -6.61 15.79
N GLU A 44 -8.70 -5.37 16.16
CA GLU A 44 -10.05 -4.91 16.51
C GLU A 44 -11.01 -5.10 15.31
N ARG A 45 -10.57 -4.72 14.12
CA ARG A 45 -11.35 -4.90 12.89
C ARG A 45 -11.56 -6.36 12.52
N LEU A 46 -10.54 -7.21 12.71
CA LEU A 46 -10.66 -8.64 12.48
C LEU A 46 -11.68 -9.26 13.45
N GLN A 47 -11.61 -8.90 14.73
CA GLN A 47 -12.51 -9.41 15.75
C GLN A 47 -13.96 -8.97 15.49
N LEU A 48 -14.19 -7.71 15.10
CA LEU A 48 -15.52 -7.24 14.68
C LEU A 48 -16.05 -8.01 13.47
N HIS A 49 -15.19 -8.33 12.50
CA HIS A 49 -15.57 -9.13 11.34
C HIS A 49 -15.85 -10.60 11.69
N GLU A 50 -15.12 -11.18 12.64
CA GLU A 50 -15.37 -12.55 13.15
C GLU A 50 -16.69 -12.64 13.92
N GLU A 51 -16.99 -11.63 14.75
CA GLU A 51 -18.23 -11.55 15.53
C GLU A 51 -19.45 -11.22 14.65
N ASN A 52 -19.28 -10.34 13.65
CA ASN A 52 -20.31 -9.94 12.69
C ASN A 52 -19.75 -9.85 11.26
N PRO A 53 -19.74 -10.97 10.50
CA PRO A 53 -19.20 -10.99 9.13
C PRO A 53 -19.92 -10.08 8.13
N LYS A 54 -21.10 -9.59 8.50
CA LYS A 54 -21.91 -8.64 7.70
C LYS A 54 -21.55 -7.17 7.96
N GLU A 55 -20.77 -6.88 9.00
CA GLU A 55 -20.29 -5.52 9.35
C GLU A 55 -18.91 -5.21 8.76
N GLY A 56 -18.61 -5.74 7.57
CA GLY A 56 -17.47 -5.31 6.78
C GLY A 56 -17.76 -3.99 6.05
N ILE A 57 -16.80 -3.08 6.00
CA ILE A 57 -16.88 -1.95 5.07
C ILE A 57 -16.27 -2.36 3.73
N SER A 58 -16.90 -1.97 2.63
CA SER A 58 -16.31 -2.21 1.32
C SER A 58 -14.99 -1.42 1.17
N PRO A 59 -14.05 -1.88 0.33
CA PRO A 59 -12.81 -1.16 0.05
C PRO A 59 -13.04 0.30 -0.36
N ASP A 60 -14.16 0.59 -1.04
CA ASP A 60 -14.54 1.94 -1.44
C ASP A 60 -14.94 2.82 -0.25
N MET A 61 -15.60 2.25 0.76
CA MET A 61 -15.90 2.96 2.01
C MET A 61 -14.65 3.21 2.85
N LEU A 62 -13.70 2.27 2.86
CA LEU A 62 -12.41 2.45 3.52
C LEU A 62 -11.62 3.61 2.90
N LYS A 63 -11.55 3.67 1.56
CA LYS A 63 -10.88 4.76 0.84
C LYS A 63 -11.48 6.13 1.15
N LYS A 64 -12.80 6.22 1.27
CA LYS A 64 -13.48 7.47 1.66
C LYS A 64 -13.17 7.89 3.10
N TYR A 65 -13.19 6.96 4.05
CA TYR A 65 -12.90 7.26 5.46
C TYR A 65 -11.53 7.90 5.68
N PHE A 66 -10.52 7.50 4.90
CA PHE A 66 -9.18 8.08 4.95
C PHE A 66 -8.99 9.32 4.07
N ALA A 67 -9.93 9.62 3.16
CA ALA A 67 -9.90 10.85 2.38
C ALA A 67 -10.52 12.04 3.13
N ASP A 68 -11.44 11.77 4.07
CA ASP A 68 -12.12 12.78 4.90
C ASP A 68 -11.40 13.07 6.25
N LYS A 69 -10.22 12.46 6.49
CA LYS A 69 -9.36 12.70 7.65
C LYS A 69 -8.05 13.35 7.23
#